data_AF-A0A2I0FQP1-F1
#
_entry.id   AF-A0A2I0FQP1-F1
#
_cell.length_a   1.000
_cell.length_b   1.000
_cell.length_c   1.000
_cell.angle_alpha   90.00
_cell.angle_beta   90.00
_cell.angle_gamma   90.00
#
_symmetry.space_group_name_H-M   'P 1'
#
loop_
_entity.id
_entity.type
_entity.pdbx_description
1 polymer ?
#
loop_
_entity_poly.entity_id
_entity_poly.type
_entity_poly.pdbx_seq_one_letter_code
_entity_poly.pdbx_strand_id
1 'polypeptide(L)'
;MADTITGIRVLAAMAIERDWPTLREPDNADRSAMAAETLCYFARQTGLARSDESADTIMGDLITDLMHLCDRLDIDFSGLLTVSSMHHEDEPEG
;
A
#
# COMPACT_ATOMS: atom_id res chain seq x y z
N MET A 1 7.73 -10.02 26.25
CA MET A 1 6.62 -10.02 25.27
C MET A 1 7.06 -9.02 24.23
N ALA A 2 7.41 -9.50 23.03
CA ALA A 2 8.01 -8.66 22.00
C ALA A 2 7.04 -7.53 21.67
N ASP A 3 7.59 -6.33 21.50
CA ASP A 3 6.88 -5.12 21.10
C ASP A 3 6.39 -5.35 19.66
N THR A 4 5.21 -5.97 19.49
CA THR A 4 4.60 -6.11 18.17
C THR A 4 4.18 -4.72 17.76
N ILE A 5 5.01 -4.07 16.95
CA ILE A 5 4.62 -2.82 16.30
C ILE A 5 3.43 -3.17 15.40
N THR A 6 2.21 -2.80 15.82
CA THR A 6 0.98 -3.00 15.03
C THR A 6 1.17 -2.47 13.61
N GLY A 7 0.69 -3.19 12.59
CA GLY A 7 0.95 -2.88 11.17
C GLY A 7 0.60 -1.44 10.78
N ILE A 8 -0.48 -0.90 11.34
CA ILE A 8 -0.88 0.50 11.11
C ILE A 8 0.17 1.52 11.57
N ARG A 9 0.96 1.22 12.62
CA ARG A 9 2.01 2.11 13.12
C ARG A 9 3.21 2.14 12.18
N VAL A 10 3.56 0.98 11.59
CA VAL A 10 4.60 0.89 10.56
C VAL A 10 4.19 1.72 9.34
N LEU A 11 2.97 1.51 8.84
CA LEU A 11 2.45 2.25 7.70
C LEU A 11 2.37 3.76 7.97
N ALA A 12 1.95 4.15 9.17
CA ALA A 12 1.89 5.56 9.55
C ALA A 12 3.27 6.21 9.63
N ALA A 13 4.29 5.51 10.13
CA ALA A 13 5.66 6.01 10.14
C ALA A 13 6.17 6.29 8.73
N MET A 14 5.98 5.33 7.80
CA MET A 14 6.36 5.49 6.40
C MET A 14 5.64 6.68 5.73
N ALA A 15 4.34 6.84 6.00
CA ALA A 15 3.57 7.95 5.45
C ALA A 15 4.01 9.33 5.99
N ILE A 16 4.45 9.39 7.25
CA ILE A 16 4.93 10.63 7.90
C ILE A 16 6.31 11.03 7.41
N GLU A 17 7.19 10.06 7.11
CA GLU A 17 8.55 10.31 6.62
C GLU A 17 8.58 10.87 5.19
N ARG A 18 7.43 10.98 4.52
CA ARG A 18 7.34 11.52 3.16
C ARG A 18 7.69 13.01 3.11
N ASP A 19 8.73 13.35 2.37
CA ASP A 19 9.06 14.73 1.98
C ASP A 19 8.35 15.04 0.66
N TRP A 20 7.22 15.76 0.69
CA TRP A 20 6.46 16.05 -0.53
C TRP A 20 7.28 16.93 -1.49
N PRO A 21 7.77 16.38 -2.63
CA PRO A 21 8.56 17.18 -3.53
C PRO A 21 7.63 18.08 -4.35
N THR A 22 7.82 19.39 -4.24
CA THR A 22 7.06 20.35 -5.06
C THR A 22 7.67 20.56 -6.46
N LEU A 23 8.88 20.03 -6.71
CA LEU A 23 9.69 20.36 -7.89
C LEU A 23 10.45 19.17 -8.54
N ARG A 24 10.38 17.94 -7.99
CA ARG A 24 10.95 16.73 -8.62
C ARG A 24 9.88 15.67 -8.80
N GLU A 25 10.09 14.77 -9.76
CA GLU A 25 9.26 13.58 -9.91
C GLU A 25 9.39 12.70 -8.65
N PRO A 26 8.29 12.16 -8.10
CA PRO A 26 8.35 11.25 -6.96
C PRO A 26 9.17 10.01 -7.28
N ASP A 27 10.14 9.71 -6.42
CA ASP A 27 10.93 8.47 -6.47
C ASP A 27 10.17 7.29 -5.86
N ASN A 28 10.79 6.11 -5.79
CA ASN A 28 10.09 4.91 -5.33
C ASN A 28 9.81 4.99 -3.82
N ALA A 29 10.62 5.70 -3.05
CA ALA A 29 10.38 5.95 -1.63
C ALA A 29 9.15 6.85 -1.42
N ASP A 30 9.03 7.94 -2.19
CA ASP A 30 7.87 8.83 -2.17
C ASP A 30 6.58 8.09 -2.55
N ARG A 31 6.65 7.24 -3.59
CA ARG A 31 5.54 6.40 -4.06
C ARG A 31 5.15 5.34 -3.03
N SER A 32 6.13 4.70 -2.40
CA SER A 32 5.90 3.72 -1.32
C SER A 32 5.24 4.37 -0.10
N ALA A 33 5.69 5.57 0.30
CA ALA A 33 5.06 6.32 1.40
C ALA A 33 3.61 6.72 1.07
N MET A 34 3.30 7.03 -0.19
CA MET A 34 1.93 7.28 -0.65
C MET A 34 1.05 6.01 -0.60
N ALA A 35 1.60 4.85 -0.92
CA ALA A 35 0.91 3.58 -0.74
C ALA A 35 0.62 3.30 0.75
N ALA A 36 1.58 3.59 1.63
CA ALA A 36 1.41 3.47 3.08
C ALA A 36 0.33 4.41 3.63
N GLU A 37 0.26 5.65 3.14
CA GLU A 37 -0.82 6.60 3.47
C GLU A 37 -2.20 6.07 3.04
N THR A 38 -2.26 5.47 1.85
CA THR A 38 -3.50 4.86 1.32
C THR A 38 -3.96 3.68 2.18
N LEU A 39 -3.03 2.81 2.58
CA LEU A 39 -3.33 1.70 3.51
C LEU A 39 -3.76 2.20 4.89
N CYS A 40 -3.17 3.29 5.38
CA CYS A 40 -3.63 3.94 6.62
C CYS A 40 -5.08 4.42 6.51
N TYR A 41 -5.43 5.04 5.37
CA TYR A 41 -6.80 5.46 5.11
C TYR A 41 -7.75 4.25 5.05
N PHE A 42 -7.40 3.22 4.27
CA PHE A 42 -8.17 1.99 4.14
C PHE A 42 -8.46 1.35 5.50
N ALA A 43 -7.42 1.10 6.28
CA ALA A 43 -7.53 0.48 7.60
C ALA A 43 -8.43 1.28 8.55
N ARG A 44 -8.43 2.62 8.44
CA ARG A 44 -9.33 3.48 9.23
C ARG A 44 -10.78 3.33 8.82
N GLN A 45 -11.06 3.16 7.52
CA GLN A 45 -12.44 3.01 7.02
C GLN A 45 -13.00 1.61 7.31
N THR A 46 -12.18 0.57 7.25
CA THR A 46 -12.60 -0.81 7.49
C THR A 46 -12.58 -1.21 8.96
N GLY A 47 -12.03 -0.37 9.83
CA GLY A 47 -11.89 -0.65 11.27
C GLY A 47 -10.64 -1.45 11.64
N LEU A 48 -9.85 -1.90 10.66
CA LEU A 48 -8.58 -2.60 10.86
C LEU A 48 -7.54 -1.72 11.58
N ALA A 49 -7.66 -0.39 11.54
CA ALA A 49 -6.76 0.50 12.28
C ALA A 49 -6.83 0.34 13.82
N ARG A 50 -7.87 -0.34 14.33
CA ARG A 50 -8.01 -0.68 15.76
C ARG A 50 -7.60 -2.11 16.09
N SER A 51 -7.25 -2.88 15.07
CA SER A 51 -6.79 -4.26 15.22
C SER A 51 -5.28 -4.29 15.46
N ASP A 52 -4.79 -5.35 16.09
CA ASP A 52 -3.34 -5.62 16.18
C ASP A 52 -2.82 -6.36 14.93
N GLU A 53 -3.48 -6.15 13.79
CA GLU A 53 -3.14 -6.83 12.55
C GLU A 53 -1.81 -6.33 11.99
N SER A 54 -1.15 -7.25 11.29
CA SER A 54 0.10 -6.97 10.58
C SER A 54 -0.14 -6.09 9.35
N ALA A 55 0.91 -5.42 8.86
CA ALA A 55 0.83 -4.67 7.61
C ALA A 55 0.47 -5.59 6.44
N ASP A 56 0.99 -6.82 6.42
CA ASP A 56 0.69 -7.83 5.42
C ASP A 56 -0.80 -8.20 5.39
N THR A 57 -1.45 -8.35 6.55
CA THR A 57 -2.91 -8.58 6.62
C THR A 57 -3.67 -7.42 5.99
N ILE A 58 -3.34 -6.19 6.39
CA ILE A 58 -4.02 -4.98 5.88
C ILE A 58 -3.85 -4.84 4.36
N MET A 59 -2.65 -5.14 3.85
CA MET A 59 -2.37 -5.15 2.41
C MET A 59 -3.16 -6.25 1.70
N GLY A 60 -3.22 -7.46 2.27
CA GLY A 60 -3.97 -8.59 1.72
C GLY A 60 -5.47 -8.31 1.62
N ASP A 61 -6.05 -7.67 2.63
CA ASP A 61 -7.45 -7.24 2.62
C ASP A 61 -7.71 -6.19 1.54
N LEU A 62 -6.83 -5.19 1.40
CA LEU A 62 -6.94 -4.19 0.33
C LEU A 62 -6.83 -4.84 -1.06
N ILE A 63 -5.90 -5.76 -1.26
CA ILE A 63 -5.75 -6.48 -2.54
C ILE A 63 -7.02 -7.28 -2.84
N THR A 64 -7.60 -7.94 -1.84
CA THR A 64 -8.86 -8.68 -1.99
C THR A 64 -10.00 -7.77 -2.43
N ASP A 65 -10.11 -6.58 -1.83
CA ASP A 65 -11.12 -5.59 -2.21
C ASP A 65 -10.87 -5.01 -3.62
N LEU A 66 -9.59 -4.86 -4.04
CA LEU A 66 -9.24 -4.48 -5.41
C LEU A 66 -9.59 -5.57 -6.42
N MET A 67 -9.45 -6.85 -6.06
CA MET A 67 -9.90 -7.97 -6.90
C MET A 67 -11.43 -7.91 -7.08
N HIS A 68 -12.19 -7.71 -6.01
CA HIS A 68 -13.63 -7.52 -6.09
C HIS A 68 -14.04 -6.30 -6.92
N LEU A 69 -13.25 -5.22 -6.89
CA LEU A 69 -13.45 -4.06 -7.74
C LEU A 69 -13.19 -4.40 -9.22
N CYS A 70 -12.14 -5.16 -9.52
CA CYS A 70 -11.83 -5.61 -10.88
C CYS A 70 -12.96 -6.48 -11.46
N ASP A 71 -13.49 -7.42 -10.67
CA ASP A 71 -14.65 -8.23 -11.05
C ASP A 71 -15.86 -7.36 -11.44
N ARG A 72 -16.08 -6.26 -10.71
CA ARG A 72 -17.18 -5.32 -10.96
C ARG A 72 -16.97 -4.47 -12.22
N LEU A 73 -15.72 -4.21 -12.57
CA LEU A 73 -15.32 -3.37 -13.70
C LEU A 73 -14.99 -4.18 -14.97
N ASP A 74 -15.08 -5.51 -14.93
CA ASP A 74 -14.67 -6.42 -16.00
C ASP A 74 -13.18 -6.24 -16.37
N ILE A 75 -12.32 -6.07 -15.35
CA ILE A 75 -10.87 -5.94 -15.49
C ILE A 75 -10.21 -7.27 -15.10
N ASP A 76 -9.31 -7.77 -15.94
CA ASP A 76 -8.48 -8.93 -15.59
C ASP A 76 -7.39 -8.52 -14.59
N PHE A 77 -7.65 -8.79 -13.31
CA PHE A 77 -6.69 -8.52 -12.23
C PHE A 77 -5.36 -9.27 -12.43
N SER A 78 -5.38 -10.48 -12.97
CA SER A 78 -4.16 -11.29 -13.17
C SER A 78 -3.28 -10.69 -14.26
N GLY A 79 -3.92 -10.25 -15.36
CA GLY A 79 -3.26 -9.49 -16.42
C GLY A 79 -2.69 -8.16 -15.93
N LEU A 80 -3.46 -7.41 -15.13
CA LEU A 80 -3.02 -6.14 -14.56
C LEU A 80 -1.82 -6.32 -13.62
N LEU A 81 -1.84 -7.36 -12.77
CA LEU A 81 -0.75 -7.69 -11.87
C LEU A 81 0.51 -8.04 -12.66
N THR A 82 0.39 -8.83 -13.73
CA THR A 82 1.52 -9.21 -14.60
C THR A 82 2.22 -7.98 -15.18
N VAL A 83 1.46 -7.04 -15.75
CA VAL A 83 2.03 -5.79 -16.31
C VAL A 83 2.65 -4.92 -15.21
N SER A 84 1.99 -4.82 -14.05
CA SER A 84 2.49 -4.01 -12.93
C SER A 84 3.79 -4.57 -12.36
N SER A 85 3.93 -5.91 -12.27
CA SER A 85 5.16 -6.57 -11.85
C SER A 85 6.31 -6.28 -12.82
N MET A 86 6.07 -6.32 -14.13
CA MET A 86 7.09 -5.95 -15.12
C MET A 86 7.58 -4.51 -14.93
N HIS A 87 6.66 -3.55 -14.73
CA HIS A 87 7.06 -2.16 -14.47
C HIS A 87 7.86 -2.02 -13.16
N HIS A 88 7.47 -2.71 -12.10
CA HIS A 88 8.20 -2.70 -10.83
C HIS A 88 9.60 -3.30 -10.95
N GLU A 89 9.78 -4.34 -11.78
CA GLU A 89 11.09 -4.96 -12.05
C GLU A 89 12.00 -4.06 -12.92
N ASP A 90 11.40 -3.27 -13.82
CA ASP A 90 12.11 -2.35 -14.72
C ASP A 90 12.42 -0.98 -14.07
N GLU A 91 11.86 -0.68 -12.89
CA GLU A 91 12.11 0.57 -12.17
C GLU A 91 13.54 0.60 -11.59
N PRO A 92 14.32 1.68 -11.82
CA PRO A 92 15.64 1.82 -11.23
C PRO A 92 15.55 1.94 -9.70
N GLU A 93 16.53 1.40 -8.97
CA GLU A 93 16.65 1.62 -7.52
C GLU A 93 16.90 3.12 -7.23
N GLY A 94 15.83 3.85 -6.92
CA GLY A 94 15.84 5.27 -6.60
C GLY A 94 14.79 5.59 -5.55
#